data_AF-A0A093UF11-F1
#
_entry.id   AF-A0A093UF11-F1
#
_cell.length_a   1.000
_cell.length_b   1.000
_cell.length_c   1.000
_cell.angle_alpha   90.00
_cell.angle_beta   90.00
_cell.angle_gamma   90.00
#
_symmetry.space_group_name_H-M   'P 1'
#
loop_
_entity.id
_entity.type
_entity.pdbx_description
1 polymer ?
#
loop_
_entity_poly.entity_id
_entity_poly.type
_entity_poly.pdbx_seq_one_letter_code
_entity_poly.pdbx_strand_id
1 'polypeptide(L)'
;MNKQNLVHVADDYAQSLTGVAPDHSMGIGWATYKLHGKVFMLIGEVDGKSTVIVKADPIRAAILRGQFEEISPAHRMNKRHWLSIVAGKSITEALLHREIKESYLLVQASLPQKRIRNVGQPAHKGISRRQLQPLARRLVTELPGVTHGRPFVEKLDVYKVVNKVFLIITDDPDEPIITVKTEPDQIDTLCEQYENVTPGRYLDKHHWVSVEGGKGVTRELVEDLIKQSYRLALKAVPQRLKPPM
;
A
#
# COMPACT_ATOMS: atom_id res chain seq x y z
N MET A 1 23.56 5.12 -10.21
CA MET A 1 24.24 4.05 -10.97
C MET A 1 24.17 4.32 -12.49
N ASN A 2 24.95 3.62 -13.32
CA ASN A 2 24.91 3.74 -14.79
C ASN A 2 23.89 2.76 -15.42
N LYS A 3 23.63 2.89 -16.74
CA LYS A 3 22.62 2.07 -17.46
C LYS A 3 22.87 0.56 -17.36
N GLN A 4 24.11 0.13 -17.61
CA GLN A 4 24.48 -1.29 -17.58
C GLN A 4 24.31 -1.88 -16.18
N ASN A 5 24.67 -1.10 -15.16
CA ASN A 5 24.57 -1.48 -13.76
C ASN A 5 23.10 -1.57 -13.29
N LEU A 6 22.20 -0.69 -13.78
CA LEU A 6 20.77 -0.72 -13.45
C LEU A 6 20.11 -2.06 -13.81
N VAL A 7 20.33 -2.53 -15.04
CA VAL A 7 19.72 -3.77 -15.54
C VAL A 7 20.26 -4.97 -14.78
N HIS A 8 21.59 -5.06 -14.63
CA HIS A 8 22.22 -6.20 -14.00
C HIS A 8 21.84 -6.33 -12.52
N VAL A 9 21.88 -5.23 -11.76
CA VAL A 9 21.48 -5.21 -10.34
C VAL A 9 20.01 -5.58 -10.16
N ALA A 10 19.13 -5.07 -11.02
CA ALA A 10 17.70 -5.40 -10.93
C ALA A 10 17.44 -6.87 -11.22
N ASP A 11 18.10 -7.43 -12.25
CA ASP A 11 17.99 -8.82 -12.64
C ASP A 11 18.47 -9.75 -11.51
N ASP A 12 19.69 -9.56 -11.04
CA ASP A 12 20.30 -10.35 -9.97
C ASP A 12 19.44 -10.33 -8.70
N TYR A 13 18.97 -9.14 -8.30
CA TYR A 13 18.13 -9.00 -7.12
C TYR A 13 16.79 -9.71 -7.29
N ALA A 14 16.12 -9.56 -8.43
CA ALA A 14 14.83 -10.21 -8.66
C ALA A 14 14.94 -11.74 -8.71
N GLN A 15 16.02 -12.28 -9.27
CA GLN A 15 16.29 -13.73 -9.27
C GLN A 15 16.61 -14.27 -7.87
N SER A 16 17.12 -13.42 -6.96
CA SER A 16 17.33 -13.80 -5.56
C SER A 16 16.04 -13.97 -4.74
N LEU A 17 14.91 -13.44 -5.23
CA LEU A 17 13.63 -13.48 -4.51
C LEU A 17 12.94 -14.84 -4.68
N THR A 18 12.43 -15.37 -3.57
CA THR A 18 11.78 -16.68 -3.54
C THR A 18 10.53 -16.74 -4.43
N GLY A 19 10.42 -17.79 -5.25
CA GLY A 19 9.24 -18.04 -6.08
C GLY A 19 9.13 -17.14 -7.32
N VAL A 20 10.21 -16.45 -7.69
CA VAL A 20 10.27 -15.66 -8.93
C VAL A 20 10.66 -16.55 -10.11
N ALA A 21 9.93 -16.40 -11.21
CA ALA A 21 10.28 -16.97 -12.50
C ALA A 21 10.46 -15.85 -13.54
N PRO A 22 11.59 -15.81 -14.27
CA PRO A 22 11.73 -14.96 -15.44
C PRO A 22 10.82 -15.48 -16.57
N ASP A 23 10.22 -14.54 -17.29
CA ASP A 23 9.32 -14.79 -18.39
C ASP A 23 9.69 -13.87 -19.57
N HIS A 24 9.96 -14.49 -20.72
CA HIS A 24 10.38 -13.84 -21.96
C HIS A 24 9.24 -13.78 -23.01
N SER A 25 8.00 -14.04 -22.60
CA SER A 25 6.82 -14.06 -23.50
C SER A 25 6.44 -12.70 -24.09
N MET A 26 6.98 -11.59 -23.56
CA MET A 26 6.68 -10.22 -24.03
C MET A 26 7.44 -9.81 -25.30
N GLY A 27 8.33 -10.66 -25.83
CA GLY A 27 9.09 -10.40 -27.06
C GLY A 27 10.54 -9.97 -26.81
N ILE A 28 11.29 -9.81 -27.91
CA ILE A 28 12.72 -9.51 -27.91
C ILE A 28 12.97 -8.15 -27.23
N GLY A 29 13.90 -8.12 -26.27
CA GLY A 29 14.30 -6.88 -25.56
C GLY A 29 13.55 -6.60 -24.25
N TRP A 30 12.66 -7.49 -23.81
CA TRP A 30 11.98 -7.40 -22.52
C TRP A 30 12.24 -8.63 -21.64
N ALA A 31 12.55 -8.40 -20.37
CA ALA A 31 12.55 -9.42 -19.33
C ALA A 31 11.41 -9.13 -18.35
N THR A 32 10.54 -10.10 -18.13
CA THR A 32 9.40 -9.97 -17.20
C THR A 32 9.60 -10.90 -16.02
N TYR A 33 9.34 -10.43 -14.80
CA TYR A 33 9.52 -11.22 -13.59
C TYR A 33 8.19 -11.40 -12.90
N LYS A 34 7.84 -12.67 -12.64
CA LYS A 34 6.54 -13.07 -12.12
C LYS A 34 6.69 -13.81 -10.80
N LEU A 35 5.80 -13.52 -9.87
CA LEU A 35 5.55 -14.31 -8.67
C LEU A 35 4.21 -15.03 -8.85
N HIS A 36 4.22 -16.36 -8.88
CA HIS A 36 3.02 -17.19 -9.11
C HIS A 36 2.17 -16.72 -10.30
N GLY A 37 2.81 -16.43 -11.44
CA GLY A 37 2.14 -16.00 -12.67
C GLY A 37 1.74 -14.51 -12.72
N LYS A 38 1.87 -13.75 -11.61
CA LYS A 38 1.61 -12.31 -11.57
C LYS A 38 2.90 -11.51 -11.72
N VAL A 39 2.95 -10.58 -12.67
CA VAL A 39 4.12 -9.72 -12.93
C VAL A 39 4.32 -8.76 -11.77
N PHE A 40 5.56 -8.61 -11.29
CA PHE A 40 5.94 -7.55 -10.33
C PHE A 40 7.05 -6.65 -10.88
N MET A 41 7.87 -7.11 -11.82
CA MET A 41 8.92 -6.29 -12.42
C MET A 41 9.04 -6.57 -13.92
N LEU A 42 9.40 -5.54 -14.69
CA LEU A 42 9.90 -5.68 -16.05
C LEU A 42 11.22 -4.93 -16.19
N ILE A 43 12.07 -5.42 -17.08
CA ILE A 43 13.25 -4.72 -17.56
C ILE A 43 13.13 -4.62 -19.07
N GLY A 44 13.37 -3.45 -19.62
CA GLY A 44 13.38 -3.23 -21.06
C GLY A 44 13.83 -1.83 -21.42
N GLU A 45 13.67 -1.48 -22.68
CA GLU A 45 13.98 -0.15 -23.18
C GLU A 45 12.70 0.66 -23.42
N VAL A 46 12.66 1.87 -22.88
CA VAL A 46 11.58 2.84 -23.10
C VAL A 46 12.24 4.14 -23.57
N ASP A 47 11.85 4.62 -24.75
CA ASP A 47 12.38 5.85 -25.38
C ASP A 47 13.93 5.94 -25.38
N GLY A 48 14.62 4.85 -25.74
CA GLY A 48 16.09 4.81 -25.79
C GLY A 48 16.78 4.64 -24.42
N LYS A 49 16.01 4.42 -23.36
CA LYS A 49 16.51 4.31 -21.98
C LYS A 49 16.21 2.93 -21.39
N SER A 50 17.27 2.25 -20.94
CA SER A 50 17.15 1.07 -20.07
C SER A 50 16.33 1.45 -18.83
N THR A 51 15.23 0.75 -18.63
CA THR A 51 14.20 1.08 -17.66
C THR A 51 13.82 -0.17 -16.88
N VAL A 52 13.80 -0.04 -15.56
CA VAL A 52 13.20 -1.02 -14.65
C VAL A 52 11.79 -0.55 -14.32
N ILE A 53 10.79 -1.35 -14.64
CA ILE A 53 9.38 -1.04 -14.41
C ILE A 53 8.90 -1.89 -13.23
N VAL A 54 8.50 -1.24 -12.14
CA VAL A 54 8.04 -1.90 -10.91
C VAL A 54 6.64 -1.46 -10.54
N LYS A 55 5.91 -2.31 -9.81
CA LYS A 55 4.69 -1.88 -9.16
C LYS A 55 5.02 -1.06 -7.92
N ALA A 56 4.27 0.01 -7.73
CA ALA A 56 4.28 0.78 -6.50
C ALA A 56 2.84 1.09 -6.11
N ASP A 57 2.58 1.24 -4.83
CA ASP A 57 1.33 1.83 -4.40
C ASP A 57 1.27 3.34 -4.76
N PRO A 58 0.07 3.93 -4.85
CA PRO A 58 -0.07 5.32 -5.28
C PRO A 58 0.65 6.35 -4.37
N ILE A 59 0.75 6.10 -3.05
CA ILE A 59 1.46 6.99 -2.11
C ILE A 59 2.94 6.93 -2.40
N ARG A 60 3.51 5.73 -2.38
CA ARG A 60 4.92 5.51 -2.63
C ARG A 60 5.31 5.98 -4.03
N ALA A 61 4.47 5.73 -5.03
CA ALA A 61 4.64 6.25 -6.37
C ALA A 61 4.66 7.78 -6.42
N ALA A 62 3.78 8.48 -5.68
CA ALA A 62 3.79 9.93 -5.63
C ALA A 62 5.05 10.48 -4.94
N ILE A 63 5.44 9.90 -3.81
CA ILE A 63 6.65 10.30 -3.07
C ILE A 63 7.89 10.11 -3.93
N LEU A 64 8.07 8.93 -4.54
CA LEU A 64 9.24 8.63 -5.34
C LEU A 64 9.35 9.56 -6.55
N ARG A 65 8.23 9.85 -7.23
CA ARG A 65 8.21 10.80 -8.36
C ARG A 65 8.53 12.24 -7.93
N GLY A 66 8.18 12.62 -6.69
CA GLY A 66 8.52 13.94 -6.15
C GLY A 66 9.98 14.05 -5.67
N GLN A 67 10.62 12.92 -5.38
CA GLN A 67 11.99 12.88 -4.84
C GLN A 67 13.07 12.57 -5.87
N PHE A 68 12.73 11.87 -6.95
CA PHE A 68 13.69 11.37 -7.92
C PHE A 68 13.26 11.70 -9.34
N GLU A 69 14.06 12.50 -10.05
CA GLU A 69 13.82 12.85 -11.46
C GLU A 69 13.87 11.62 -12.37
N GLU A 70 14.62 10.59 -11.97
CA GLU A 70 14.76 9.33 -12.68
C GLU A 70 13.58 8.36 -12.48
N ILE A 71 12.59 8.73 -11.66
CA ILE A 71 11.40 7.93 -11.39
C ILE A 71 10.16 8.64 -11.95
N SER A 72 9.48 7.96 -12.88
CA SER A 72 8.33 8.50 -13.60
C SER A 72 7.20 7.48 -13.69
N PRO A 73 5.96 7.88 -14.04
CA PRO A 73 4.90 6.93 -14.31
C PRO A 73 5.27 6.02 -15.50
N ALA A 74 5.03 4.71 -15.38
CA ALA A 74 5.40 3.78 -16.44
C ALA A 74 4.59 3.99 -17.73
N HIS A 75 5.27 4.08 -18.87
CA HIS A 75 4.67 4.26 -20.19
C HIS A 75 3.80 3.05 -20.58
N ARG A 76 2.60 3.29 -21.15
CA ARG A 76 1.58 2.29 -21.55
C ARG A 76 1.04 1.35 -20.45
N MET A 77 1.46 1.50 -19.20
CA MET A 77 0.94 0.75 -18.05
C MET A 77 -0.12 1.56 -17.29
N ASN A 78 -0.80 0.93 -16.32
CA ASN A 78 -1.63 1.68 -15.37
C ASN A 78 -0.72 2.56 -14.48
N LYS A 79 -0.58 3.82 -14.87
CA LYS A 79 0.28 4.85 -14.26
C LYS A 79 0.02 5.12 -12.76
N ARG A 80 -1.07 4.59 -12.19
CA ARG A 80 -1.33 4.62 -10.74
C ARG A 80 -0.51 3.61 -9.96
N HIS A 81 -0.15 2.49 -10.59
CA HIS A 81 0.44 1.34 -9.91
C HIS A 81 1.81 0.97 -10.45
N TRP A 82 2.29 1.61 -11.51
CA TRP A 82 3.54 1.26 -12.16
C TRP A 82 4.45 2.48 -12.31
N LEU A 83 5.70 2.31 -11.90
CA LEU A 83 6.77 3.28 -12.01
C LEU A 83 7.83 2.78 -12.99
N SER A 84 8.34 3.68 -13.82
CA SER A 84 9.58 3.52 -14.57
C SER A 84 10.73 4.14 -13.81
N ILE A 85 11.77 3.35 -13.54
CA ILE A 85 13.04 3.78 -12.93
C ILE A 85 14.12 3.69 -14.01
N VAL A 86 14.77 4.80 -14.31
CA VAL A 86 15.92 4.84 -15.23
C VAL A 86 17.23 5.08 -14.48
N ALA A 87 18.36 4.78 -15.10
CA ALA A 87 19.66 4.99 -14.47
C ALA A 87 19.95 6.50 -14.29
N GLY A 88 20.50 6.85 -13.13
CA GLY A 88 20.96 8.20 -12.83
C GLY A 88 21.73 8.27 -11.52
N LYS A 89 22.18 9.46 -11.14
CA LYS A 89 23.07 9.66 -9.98
C LYS A 89 22.34 9.38 -8.67
N SER A 90 21.04 9.65 -8.62
CA SER A 90 20.21 9.50 -7.41
C SER A 90 19.71 8.06 -7.20
N ILE A 91 19.80 7.21 -8.23
CA ILE A 91 19.41 5.81 -8.14
C ILE A 91 20.57 4.98 -7.60
N THR A 92 20.48 4.65 -6.32
CA THR A 92 21.39 3.75 -5.61
C THR A 92 20.89 2.31 -5.70
N GLU A 93 21.78 1.34 -5.52
CA GLU A 93 21.44 -0.08 -5.46
C GLU A 93 20.44 -0.37 -4.34
N ALA A 94 20.64 0.23 -3.16
CA ALA A 94 19.72 0.09 -2.03
C ALA A 94 18.30 0.59 -2.34
N LEU A 95 18.17 1.73 -3.04
CA LEU A 95 16.87 2.24 -3.47
C LEU A 95 16.23 1.28 -4.48
N LEU A 96 17.00 0.83 -5.49
CA LEU A 96 16.50 -0.07 -6.51
C LEU A 96 16.02 -1.41 -5.91
N HIS A 97 16.82 -2.04 -5.05
CA HIS A 97 16.44 -3.25 -4.32
C HIS A 97 15.16 -3.04 -3.50
N ARG A 98 15.06 -1.90 -2.82
CA ARG A 98 13.86 -1.58 -2.04
C ARG A 98 12.62 -1.52 -2.92
N GLU A 99 12.65 -0.80 -4.04
CA GLU A 99 11.48 -0.67 -4.90
C GLU A 99 11.09 -1.99 -5.60
N ILE A 100 12.08 -2.82 -5.96
CA ILE A 100 11.82 -4.17 -6.48
C ILE A 100 11.17 -5.05 -5.41
N LYS A 101 11.69 -5.00 -4.16
CA LYS A 101 11.14 -5.76 -3.04
C LYS A 101 9.72 -5.33 -2.69
N GLU A 102 9.46 -4.03 -2.63
CA GLU A 102 8.11 -3.51 -2.37
C GLU A 102 7.13 -3.96 -3.46
N SER A 103 7.54 -3.91 -4.73
CA SER A 103 6.74 -4.44 -5.83
C SER A 103 6.44 -5.94 -5.70
N TYR A 104 7.44 -6.74 -5.35
CA TYR A 104 7.28 -8.17 -5.07
C TYR A 104 6.28 -8.40 -3.93
N LEU A 105 6.41 -7.68 -2.82
CA LEU A 105 5.53 -7.79 -1.65
C LEU A 105 4.10 -7.32 -1.94
N LEU A 106 3.91 -6.34 -2.84
CA LEU A 106 2.59 -5.94 -3.32
C LEU A 106 1.92 -7.08 -4.12
N VAL A 107 2.68 -7.77 -4.97
CA VAL A 107 2.14 -8.92 -5.71
C VAL A 107 1.88 -10.10 -4.78
N GLN A 108 2.78 -10.40 -3.86
CA GLN A 108 2.62 -11.49 -2.88
C GLN A 108 1.35 -11.30 -2.04
N ALA A 109 1.11 -10.08 -1.55
CA ALA A 109 -0.09 -9.75 -0.78
C ALA A 109 -1.39 -9.86 -1.62
N SER A 110 -1.30 -9.83 -2.95
CA SER A 110 -2.45 -9.98 -3.86
C SER A 110 -2.78 -11.43 -4.21
N LEU A 111 -1.98 -12.40 -3.78
CA LEU A 111 -2.21 -13.81 -4.06
C LEU A 111 -3.27 -14.37 -3.13
N PRO A 112 -4.11 -15.33 -3.58
CA PRO A 112 -5.07 -15.99 -2.71
C PRO A 112 -4.35 -16.65 -1.53
N GLN A 113 -4.55 -16.13 -0.33
CA GLN A 113 -4.07 -16.77 0.90
C GLN A 113 -5.07 -17.87 1.29
N LYS A 114 -4.55 -19.02 1.71
CA LYS A 114 -5.36 -20.14 2.19
C LYS A 114 -5.95 -19.76 3.56
N ARG A 115 -7.08 -19.04 3.54
CA ARG A 115 -7.80 -18.62 4.74
C ARG A 115 -8.42 -19.84 5.42
N ILE A 116 -8.10 -20.06 6.70
CA ILE A 116 -8.89 -20.96 7.55
C ILE A 116 -10.17 -20.19 7.90
N ARG A 117 -11.33 -20.71 7.47
CA ARG A 117 -12.62 -20.12 7.82
C ARG A 117 -12.88 -20.36 9.31
N ASN A 118 -12.77 -19.32 10.13
CA ASN A 118 -13.38 -19.35 11.45
C ASN A 118 -14.90 -19.17 11.28
N VAL A 119 -15.62 -20.27 11.48
CA VAL A 119 -17.07 -20.32 11.63
C VAL A 119 -17.39 -19.79 13.02
N GLY A 120 -18.03 -18.63 13.15
CA GLY A 120 -18.54 -18.23 14.47
C GLY A 120 -18.78 -16.75 14.75
N GLN A 121 -19.19 -15.91 13.80
CA GLN A 121 -19.86 -14.66 14.16
C GLN A 121 -21.21 -14.55 13.43
N PRO A 122 -22.29 -14.15 14.15
CA PRO A 122 -23.62 -14.07 13.59
C PRO A 122 -23.65 -13.10 12.40
N ALA A 123 -24.53 -13.39 11.45
CA ALA A 123 -24.72 -12.64 10.21
C ALA A 123 -25.29 -11.24 10.47
N HIS A 124 -24.53 -10.36 11.10
CA HIS A 124 -24.82 -8.93 11.07
C HIS A 124 -24.55 -8.42 9.65
N LYS A 125 -25.53 -7.72 9.09
CA LYS A 125 -25.45 -7.12 7.76
C LYS A 125 -24.31 -6.10 7.77
N GLY A 126 -23.16 -6.48 7.20
CA GLY A 126 -22.00 -5.60 7.11
C GLY A 126 -22.32 -4.34 6.30
N ILE A 127 -21.55 -3.28 6.52
CA ILE A 127 -21.68 -2.05 5.74
C ILE A 127 -21.13 -2.27 4.34
N SER A 128 -21.82 -1.73 3.33
CA SER A 128 -21.37 -1.84 1.94
C SER A 128 -20.12 -0.98 1.68
N ARG A 129 -19.40 -1.28 0.58
CA ARG A 129 -18.28 -0.46 0.07
C ARG A 129 -18.62 1.03 -0.01
N ARG A 130 -19.85 1.35 -0.44
CA ARG A 130 -20.34 2.74 -0.57
C ARG A 130 -20.62 3.42 0.78
N GLN A 131 -20.85 2.64 1.83
CA GLN A 131 -21.17 3.16 3.17
C GLN A 131 -19.93 3.34 4.06
N LEU A 132 -18.86 2.58 3.81
CA LEU A 132 -17.64 2.59 4.62
C LEU A 132 -17.04 4.00 4.79
N GLN A 133 -16.76 4.68 3.67
CA GLN A 133 -16.06 5.96 3.71
C GLN A 133 -16.91 7.09 4.29
N PRO A 134 -18.20 7.25 3.92
CA PRO A 134 -19.09 8.20 4.60
C PRO A 134 -19.21 7.93 6.11
N LEU A 135 -19.26 6.66 6.53
CA LEU A 135 -19.28 6.31 7.95
C LEU A 135 -17.98 6.74 8.64
N ALA A 136 -16.81 6.40 8.09
CA ALA A 136 -15.52 6.76 8.66
C ALA A 136 -15.37 8.29 8.81
N ARG A 137 -15.81 9.06 7.79
CA ARG A 137 -15.84 10.53 7.83
C ARG A 137 -16.73 11.06 8.94
N ARG A 138 -17.88 10.44 9.23
CA ARG A 138 -18.74 10.83 10.36
C ARG A 138 -18.07 10.54 11.69
N LEU A 139 -17.59 9.31 11.88
CA LEU A 139 -16.96 8.88 13.13
C LEU A 139 -15.76 9.75 13.52
N VAL A 140 -14.97 10.18 12.54
CA VAL A 140 -13.76 10.98 12.82
C VAL A 140 -14.08 12.41 13.26
N THR A 141 -15.27 12.94 12.95
CA THR A 141 -15.70 14.28 13.41
C THR A 141 -16.00 14.32 14.91
N GLU A 142 -16.23 13.15 15.52
CA GLU A 142 -16.48 13.01 16.95
C GLU A 142 -15.16 12.91 17.76
N LEU A 143 -14.00 12.85 17.09
CA LEU A 143 -12.71 12.70 17.74
C LEU A 143 -12.02 14.06 17.98
N PRO A 144 -11.58 14.37 19.22
CA PRO A 144 -10.94 15.64 19.54
C PRO A 144 -9.61 15.87 18.79
N GLY A 145 -9.35 17.13 18.42
CA GLY A 145 -8.04 17.54 17.89
C GLY A 145 -7.67 16.90 16.55
N VAL A 146 -8.65 16.41 15.79
CA VAL A 146 -8.45 15.85 14.46
C VAL A 146 -8.28 16.96 13.43
N THR A 147 -7.30 16.77 12.55
CA THR A 147 -7.07 17.56 11.35
C THR A 147 -6.99 16.61 10.15
N HIS A 148 -7.28 17.08 8.95
CA HIS A 148 -7.12 16.25 7.75
C HIS A 148 -6.71 17.08 6.55
N GLY A 149 -6.27 16.40 5.50
CA GLY A 149 -5.88 17.00 4.23
C GLY A 149 -5.32 15.94 3.28
N ARG A 150 -4.94 16.39 2.09
CA ARG A 150 -4.46 15.51 1.01
C ARG A 150 -2.98 15.79 0.70
N PRO A 151 -2.05 15.46 1.63
CA PRO A 151 -0.65 15.90 1.53
C PRO A 151 0.18 15.15 0.48
N PHE A 152 -0.36 14.09 -0.13
CA PHE A 152 0.38 13.24 -1.08
C PHE A 152 -0.24 13.24 -2.47
N VAL A 153 -1.53 12.88 -2.55
CA VAL A 153 -2.32 12.88 -3.80
C VAL A 153 -3.77 13.22 -3.48
N GLU A 154 -4.49 13.75 -4.47
CA GLU A 154 -5.88 14.20 -4.33
C GLU A 154 -6.86 13.09 -3.94
N LYS A 155 -6.50 11.82 -4.09
CA LYS A 155 -7.38 10.71 -3.73
C LYS A 155 -7.27 10.25 -2.29
N LEU A 156 -6.31 10.75 -1.52
CA LEU A 156 -6.04 10.25 -0.18
C LEU A 156 -6.27 11.33 0.85
N ASP A 157 -7.37 11.18 1.59
CA ASP A 157 -7.68 12.07 2.69
C ASP A 157 -7.06 11.52 3.98
N VAL A 158 -6.03 12.21 4.45
CA VAL A 158 -5.15 11.78 5.55
C VAL A 158 -5.54 12.52 6.83
N TYR A 159 -6.08 11.78 7.78
CA TYR A 159 -6.48 12.26 9.10
C TYR A 159 -5.36 12.10 10.12
N LYS A 160 -5.13 13.16 10.89
CA LYS A 160 -4.08 13.29 11.90
C LYS A 160 -4.63 13.78 13.23
N VAL A 161 -4.02 13.35 14.32
CA VAL A 161 -4.17 13.94 15.66
C VAL A 161 -2.79 14.43 16.11
N VAL A 162 -2.66 15.73 16.39
CA VAL A 162 -1.39 16.36 16.82
C VAL A 162 -0.22 15.93 15.91
N ASN A 163 -0.41 16.06 14.59
CA ASN A 163 0.52 15.67 13.52
C ASN A 163 0.79 14.17 13.35
N LYS A 164 0.16 13.28 14.12
CA LYS A 164 0.27 11.83 13.95
C LYS A 164 -0.89 11.30 13.09
N VAL A 165 -0.56 10.69 11.96
CA VAL A 165 -1.56 10.04 11.08
C VAL A 165 -2.18 8.85 11.81
N PHE A 166 -3.50 8.69 11.70
CA PHE A 166 -4.21 7.53 12.25
C PHE A 166 -5.29 6.97 11.31
N LEU A 167 -5.75 7.73 10.32
CA LEU A 167 -6.73 7.25 9.35
C LEU A 167 -6.39 7.82 7.98
N ILE A 168 -6.48 6.98 6.96
CA ILE A 168 -6.47 7.40 5.56
C ILE A 168 -7.74 6.89 4.91
N ILE A 169 -8.49 7.78 4.25
CA ILE A 169 -9.64 7.42 3.42
C ILE A 169 -9.21 7.52 1.96
N THR A 170 -9.35 6.42 1.22
CA THR A 170 -8.94 6.32 -0.19
C THR A 170 -10.11 6.60 -1.12
N ASP A 171 -10.30 7.84 -1.56
CA ASP A 171 -11.37 8.24 -2.50
C ASP A 171 -11.11 7.78 -3.95
N ASP A 172 -10.42 6.64 -4.15
CA ASP A 172 -10.33 6.01 -5.46
C ASP A 172 -11.56 5.12 -5.68
N PRO A 173 -12.40 5.36 -6.71
CA PRO A 173 -13.58 4.53 -6.98
C PRO A 173 -13.24 3.06 -7.21
N ASP A 174 -12.04 2.77 -7.71
CA ASP A 174 -11.54 1.42 -7.95
C ASP A 174 -11.10 0.72 -6.65
N GLU A 175 -10.91 1.47 -5.56
CA GLU A 175 -10.38 0.99 -4.29
C GLU A 175 -10.97 1.72 -3.06
N PRO A 176 -12.27 1.53 -2.77
CA PRO A 176 -12.97 2.25 -1.71
C PRO A 176 -12.66 1.65 -0.32
N ILE A 177 -11.49 1.97 0.20
CA ILE A 177 -10.99 1.49 1.49
C ILE A 177 -10.76 2.62 2.50
N ILE A 178 -10.61 2.23 3.77
CA ILE A 178 -9.93 3.01 4.79
C ILE A 178 -8.66 2.27 5.24
N THR A 179 -7.65 3.00 5.69
CA THR A 179 -6.44 2.41 6.29
C THR A 179 -6.21 3.00 7.67
N VAL A 180 -6.03 2.14 8.67
CA VAL A 180 -5.97 2.49 10.10
C VAL A 180 -4.78 1.80 10.78
N LYS A 181 -4.29 2.38 11.88
CA LYS A 181 -3.24 1.79 12.71
C LYS A 181 -3.79 0.64 13.54
N THR A 182 -2.95 -0.36 13.74
CA THR A 182 -3.21 -1.54 14.55
C THR A 182 -1.93 -1.94 15.28
N GLU A 183 -2.05 -2.58 16.45
CA GLU A 183 -0.89 -3.17 17.14
C GLU A 183 -0.34 -4.36 16.32
N PRO A 184 0.99 -4.57 16.25
CA PRO A 184 1.57 -5.60 15.38
C PRO A 184 1.05 -7.02 15.59
N ASP A 185 0.74 -7.39 16.82
CA ASP A 185 0.23 -8.72 17.20
C ASP A 185 -1.22 -8.97 16.75
N GLN A 186 -1.97 -7.92 16.40
CA GLN A 186 -3.35 -8.01 15.95
C GLN A 186 -3.51 -8.03 14.42
N ILE A 187 -2.46 -7.73 13.66
CA ILE A 187 -2.51 -7.67 12.19
C ILE A 187 -2.99 -9.00 11.62
N ASP A 188 -2.32 -10.09 11.96
CA ASP A 188 -2.62 -11.41 11.42
C ASP A 188 -4.01 -11.88 11.84
N THR A 189 -4.36 -11.68 13.12
CA THR A 189 -5.68 -12.05 13.66
C THR A 189 -6.81 -11.32 12.93
N LEU A 190 -6.69 -10.01 12.71
CA LEU A 190 -7.72 -9.25 11.98
C LEU A 190 -7.82 -9.68 10.52
N CYS A 191 -6.69 -9.93 9.87
CA CYS A 191 -6.66 -10.38 8.48
C CYS A 191 -7.23 -11.79 8.33
N GLU A 192 -7.05 -12.67 9.32
CA GLU A 192 -7.65 -14.00 9.33
C GLU A 192 -9.16 -13.96 9.60
N GLN A 193 -9.60 -13.13 10.55
CA GLN A 193 -11.00 -13.03 10.97
C GLN A 193 -11.90 -12.39 9.91
N TYR A 194 -11.40 -11.39 9.18
CA TYR A 194 -12.22 -10.59 8.26
C TYR A 194 -11.71 -10.67 6.82
N GLU A 195 -12.55 -11.15 5.91
CA GLU A 195 -12.21 -11.27 4.48
C GLU A 195 -11.86 -9.92 3.84
N ASN A 196 -12.56 -8.86 4.27
CA ASN A 196 -12.40 -7.51 3.78
C ASN A 196 -11.33 -6.70 4.56
N VAL A 197 -10.50 -7.35 5.37
CA VAL A 197 -9.35 -6.73 6.04
C VAL A 197 -8.07 -7.34 5.49
N THR A 198 -7.12 -6.48 5.12
CA THR A 198 -5.78 -6.88 4.64
C THR A 198 -4.71 -6.09 5.38
N PRO A 199 -3.45 -6.57 5.42
CA PRO A 199 -2.35 -5.75 5.90
C PRO A 199 -2.29 -4.44 5.14
N GLY A 200 -1.82 -3.38 5.80
CA GLY A 200 -1.87 -2.00 5.33
C GLY A 200 -1.38 -1.89 3.90
N ARG A 201 -2.28 -1.53 2.99
CA ARG A 201 -2.02 -1.66 1.56
C ARG A 201 -0.92 -0.73 1.06
N TYR A 202 -0.76 0.42 1.73
CA TYR A 202 0.14 1.51 1.33
C TYR A 202 1.10 1.95 2.44
N LEU A 203 1.02 1.31 3.61
CA LEU A 203 1.74 1.70 4.82
C LEU A 203 2.46 0.47 5.38
N ASP A 204 3.26 0.67 6.42
CA ASP A 204 3.97 -0.43 7.09
C ASP A 204 2.99 -1.53 7.53
N LYS A 205 3.08 -2.70 6.88
CA LYS A 205 2.15 -3.81 7.04
C LYS A 205 2.15 -4.39 8.45
N HIS A 206 3.16 -4.07 9.27
CA HIS A 206 3.24 -4.49 10.68
C HIS A 206 2.47 -3.57 11.63
N HIS A 207 2.01 -2.40 11.18
CA HIS A 207 1.37 -1.41 12.06
C HIS A 207 0.05 -0.87 11.52
N TRP A 208 -0.38 -1.34 10.35
CA TRP A 208 -1.52 -0.81 9.63
C TRP A 208 -2.32 -1.93 8.99
N VAL A 209 -3.64 -1.76 8.94
CA VAL A 209 -4.56 -2.60 8.16
C VAL A 209 -5.40 -1.73 7.23
N SER A 210 -5.75 -2.28 6.08
CA SER A 210 -6.71 -1.70 5.15
C SER A 210 -8.03 -2.45 5.24
N VAL A 211 -9.13 -1.71 5.33
CA VAL A 211 -10.48 -2.24 5.49
C VAL A 211 -11.33 -1.82 4.29
N GLU A 212 -12.02 -2.78 3.71
CA GLU A 212 -13.02 -2.57 2.65
C GLU A 212 -14.42 -2.85 3.20
N GLY A 213 -15.45 -2.14 2.71
CA GLY A 213 -16.83 -2.45 3.09
C GLY A 213 -17.27 -3.80 2.50
N GLY A 214 -17.89 -4.65 3.30
CA GLY A 214 -18.27 -5.99 2.87
C GLY A 214 -18.87 -6.84 3.99
N LYS A 215 -18.96 -8.14 3.74
CA LYS A 215 -19.55 -9.08 4.69
C LYS A 215 -18.69 -9.15 5.96
N GLY A 216 -19.31 -9.08 7.14
CA GLY A 216 -18.61 -9.13 8.42
C GLY A 216 -17.97 -7.80 8.86
N VAL A 217 -17.89 -6.80 7.99
CA VAL A 217 -17.44 -5.44 8.38
C VAL A 217 -18.64 -4.66 8.88
N THR A 218 -18.88 -4.68 10.19
CA THR A 218 -20.00 -3.96 10.81
C THR A 218 -19.64 -2.50 11.09
N ARG A 219 -20.64 -1.70 11.45
CA ARG A 219 -20.43 -0.31 11.87
C ARG A 219 -19.54 -0.26 13.12
N GLU A 220 -19.82 -1.15 14.07
CA GLU A 220 -19.14 -1.26 15.35
C GLU A 220 -17.66 -1.61 15.15
N LEU A 221 -17.37 -2.57 14.27
CA LEU A 221 -15.99 -2.90 13.92
C LEU A 221 -15.23 -1.70 13.36
N VAL A 222 -15.83 -0.96 12.42
CA VAL A 222 -15.19 0.22 11.81
C VAL A 222 -14.96 1.31 12.85
N GLU A 223 -15.93 1.53 13.74
CA GLU A 223 -15.83 2.48 14.84
C GLU A 223 -14.71 2.10 15.82
N ASP A 224 -14.63 0.84 16.22
CA ASP A 224 -13.60 0.33 17.12
C ASP A 224 -12.20 0.46 16.50
N LEU A 225 -12.04 0.07 15.24
CA LEU A 225 -10.78 0.18 14.51
C LEU A 225 -10.30 1.64 14.39
N ILE A 226 -11.20 2.58 14.08
CA ILE A 226 -10.85 4.01 13.99
C ILE A 226 -10.48 4.56 15.38
N LYS A 227 -11.28 4.26 16.42
CA LYS A 227 -11.01 4.71 17.79
C LYS A 227 -9.71 4.12 18.33
N GLN A 228 -9.44 2.85 18.09
CA GLN A 228 -8.19 2.21 18.46
C GLN A 228 -7.01 2.87 17.76
N SER A 229 -7.08 3.06 16.45
CA SER A 229 -6.03 3.73 15.68
C SER A 229 -5.73 5.13 16.18
N TYR A 230 -6.77 5.91 16.50
CA TYR A 230 -6.64 7.23 17.11
C TYR A 230 -5.90 7.17 18.46
N ARG A 231 -6.25 6.22 19.33
CA ARG A 231 -5.53 5.99 20.60
C ARG A 231 -4.07 5.62 20.38
N LEU A 232 -3.76 4.78 19.39
CA LEU A 232 -2.38 4.42 19.04
C LEU A 232 -1.58 5.64 18.58
N ALA A 233 -2.16 6.52 17.77
CA ALA A 233 -1.52 7.76 17.38
C ALA A 233 -1.27 8.67 18.58
N LEU A 234 -2.23 8.78 19.51
CA LEU A 234 -2.06 9.54 20.75
C LEU A 234 -1.00 8.97 21.71
N LYS A 235 -0.79 7.64 21.76
CA LYS A 235 0.31 7.05 22.55
C LYS A 235 1.68 7.64 22.17
N ALA A 236 1.86 7.98 20.90
CA ALA A 236 3.09 8.60 20.37
C ALA A 236 3.14 10.13 20.50
N VAL A 237 2.12 10.76 21.11
CA VAL A 237 2.04 12.22 21.33
C VAL A 237 2.46 12.56 22.77
N PRO A 238 3.36 13.55 22.99
CA PRO A 238 3.69 14.03 24.32
C PRO A 238 2.45 14.47 25.11
N GLN A 239 2.36 14.10 26.39
CA GLN A 239 1.15 14.33 27.22
C GLN A 239 0.65 15.79 27.17
N ARG A 240 1.57 16.76 27.19
CA ARG A 240 1.27 18.20 27.14
C ARG A 240 0.59 18.68 25.84
N LEU A 241 0.65 17.89 24.77
CA LEU A 241 0.11 18.24 23.46
C LEU A 241 -1.18 17.47 23.13
N LYS A 242 -1.59 16.52 23.99
CA LYS A 242 -2.80 15.74 23.74
C LYS A 242 -4.04 16.64 23.89
N PRO A 243 -5.05 16.48 23.01
CA PRO A 243 -6.30 17.21 23.17
C PRO A 243 -6.99 16.80 24.47
N PRO A 244 -7.80 17.70 25.08
CA PRO A 244 -8.67 17.32 26.19
C PRO A 244 -9.62 16.20 25.74
N MET A 245 -9.78 15.18 26.61
CA MET A 245 -10.67 14.04 26.37
C MET A 245 -12.12 14.41 26.61
#